data_AF-A0A3B0PAY4-F1
#
_entry.id   AF-A0A3B0PAY4-F1
#
_cell.length_a   1.000
_cell.length_b   1.000
_cell.length_c   1.000
_cell.angle_alpha   90.00
_cell.angle_beta   90.00
_cell.angle_gamma   90.00
#
_symmetry.space_group_name_H-M   'P 1'
#
loop_
_entity.id
_entity.type
_entity.pdbx_description
1 polymer ?
#
loop_
_entity_poly.entity_id
_entity_poly.type
_entity_poly.pdbx_seq_one_letter_code
_entity_poly.pdbx_strand_id
1 'polypeptide(L)' 'MSNGYNKVSALLYEYKNRKNDRSNPLSTKENALITTFEITKEMYARGYKIQNVSLERSQAKDW' A
#
# COMPACT_ATOMS: atom_id res chain seq x y z
N MET A 1 13.79 -8.93 7.67
CA MET A 1 13.32 -7.60 8.13
C MET A 1 12.67 -6.80 6.99
N SER A 2 11.77 -7.42 6.21
CA SER A 2 11.40 -6.93 4.86
C SER A 2 9.92 -7.16 4.46
N ASN A 3 9.07 -7.66 5.36
CA ASN A 3 7.74 -8.14 4.96
C ASN A 3 6.84 -7.02 4.39
N GLY A 4 6.79 -5.86 5.06
CA GLY A 4 5.97 -4.72 4.61
C GLY A 4 6.37 -4.16 3.25
N TYR A 5 7.66 -3.84 3.05
CA TYR A 5 8.17 -3.32 1.79
C TYR A 5 7.91 -4.28 0.61
N ASN A 6 8.21 -5.57 0.80
CA ASN A 6 8.03 -6.57 -0.25
C ASN A 6 6.55 -6.75 -0.60
N LYS A 7 5.67 -6.77 0.42
CA LYS A 7 4.22 -6.93 0.20
C LYS A 7 3.63 -5.74 -0.55
N VAL A 8 3.96 -4.51 -0.14
CA VAL A 8 3.49 -3.29 -0.83
C VAL A 8 4.04 -3.22 -2.24
N SER A 9 5.31 -3.59 -2.44
CA SER A 9 5.93 -3.62 -3.78
C SER A 9 5.25 -4.63 -4.71
N ALA A 10 4.90 -5.82 -4.21
CA ALA A 10 4.21 -6.84 -4.99
C ALA A 10 2.79 -6.40 -5.39
N LEU A 11 2.01 -5.86 -4.45
CA LEU A 11 0.66 -5.36 -4.72
C LEU A 11 0.67 -4.17 -5.68
N LEU A 12 1.60 -3.22 -5.49
CA LEU A 12 1.76 -2.08 -6.38
C LEU A 12 2.09 -2.52 -7.81
N TYR A 13 2.96 -3.53 -7.96
CA TYR A 13 3.28 -4.10 -9.27
C TYR A 13 2.06 -4.73 -9.94
N GLU A 14 1.30 -5.55 -9.20
CA GLU A 14 0.07 -6.15 -9.69
C GLU A 14 -0.94 -5.08 -10.17
N TYR A 15 -1.17 -4.06 -9.34
CA TYR A 15 -2.16 -3.02 -9.66
C TYR A 15 -1.71 -2.18 -10.87
N LYS A 16 -0.41 -1.84 -10.97
CA LYS A 16 0.10 -1.12 -12.15
C LYS A 16 -0.05 -1.93 -13.44
N ASN A 17 0.09 -3.26 -13.38
CA ASN A 17 -0.11 -4.11 -14.54
C ASN A 17 -1.60 -4.21 -14.92
N ARG A 18 -2.47 -4.43 -13.93
CA ARG A 18 -3.93 -4.54 -14.13
C ARG A 18 -4.61 -3.23 -14.51
N LYS A 19 -3.99 -2.08 -14.24
CA LYS A 19 -4.51 -0.76 -14.61
C LYS A 19 -4.87 -0.65 -16.09
N ASN A 20 -4.14 -1.35 -16.96
CA ASN A 20 -4.37 -1.35 -18.41
C ASN A 20 -5.02 -2.64 -18.92
N ASP A 21 -5.35 -3.59 -18.03
CA ASP A 21 -5.99 -4.86 -18.38
C ASP A 21 -7.48 -4.63 -18.62
N ARG A 22 -7.95 -5.01 -19.82
CA ARG A 22 -9.36 -4.90 -20.21
C ARG A 22 -10.20 -6.11 -19.78
N SER A 23 -9.56 -7.24 -19.49
CA SER A 23 -10.21 -8.49 -19.06
C SER A 23 -10.49 -8.52 -17.56
N ASN A 24 -9.60 -7.92 -16.76
CA ASN A 24 -9.73 -7.80 -15.32
C ASN A 24 -9.28 -6.40 -14.85
N PRO A 25 -10.02 -5.34 -15.24
CA PRO A 25 -9.68 -3.98 -14.88
C PRO A 25 -9.74 -3.78 -13.37
N LEU A 26 -8.91 -2.86 -12.87
CA LEU A 26 -9.04 -2.40 -11.49
C LEU A 26 -10.36 -1.63 -11.32
N SER A 27 -11.01 -1.86 -10.18
CA SER A 27 -12.09 -0.99 -9.73
C SER A 27 -11.55 0.41 -9.42
N THR A 28 -12.44 1.40 -9.41
CA THR A 28 -12.09 2.80 -9.07
C THR A 28 -11.38 2.91 -7.72
N LYS A 29 -11.80 2.11 -6.74
CA LYS A 29 -11.20 2.11 -5.39
C LYS A 29 -9.81 1.48 -5.39
N GLU A 30 -9.60 0.39 -6.13
CA GLU A 30 -8.28 -0.21 -6.26
C GLU A 30 -7.30 0.72 -6.99
N ASN A 31 -7.75 1.39 -8.06
CA ASN A 31 -6.91 2.38 -8.75
C ASN A 31 -6.54 3.56 -7.84
N ALA A 32 -7.43 3.99 -6.95
CA ALA A 32 -7.14 5.05 -5.97
C ALA A 32 -6.06 4.62 -4.94
N LEU A 33 -5.95 3.33 -4.61
CA LEU A 33 -4.94 2.83 -3.67
C LEU A 33 -3.52 2.85 -4.22
N ILE A 34 -3.33 2.95 -5.54
CA ILE A 34 -2.00 2.97 -6.17
C ILE A 34 -1.13 4.08 -5.57
N THR A 35 -1.66 5.30 -5.46
CA THR A 35 -0.93 6.45 -4.90
C THR A 35 -0.53 6.21 -3.45
N THR A 36 -1.44 5.63 -2.64
CA THR A 36 -1.15 5.30 -1.24
C THR A 36 -0.04 4.26 -1.13
N PHE A 37 -0.02 3.25 -2.00
CA PHE A 37 1.05 2.24 -2.03
C PHE A 37 2.40 2.79 -2.50
N GLU A 38 2.42 3.77 -3.42
CA GLU A 38 3.66 4.45 -3.82
C GLU A 38 4.29 5.18 -2.64
N ILE A 39 3.51 5.99 -1.92
CA ILE A 39 3.97 6.72 -0.72
C ILE A 39 4.42 5.72 0.35
N THR A 40 3.64 4.66 0.59
CA THR A 40 3.97 3.65 1.60
C THR A 40 5.28 2.91 1.27
N LYS A 41 5.49 2.56 -0.01
CA LYS A 41 6.74 1.93 -0.47
C LYS A 41 7.93 2.84 -0.22
N GLU A 42 7.78 4.14 -0.49
CA GLU A 42 8.80 5.14 -0.24
C GLU A 42 9.11 5.29 1.26
N MET A 43 8.08 5.35 2.12
CA MET A 43 8.26 5.39 3.58
C MET A 43 9.09 4.21 4.08
N TYR A 44 8.79 2.99 3.62
CA TYR A 44 9.58 1.81 3.96
C TYR A 44 11.02 1.89 3.43
N ALA A 45 11.22 2.40 2.20
CA ALA A 45 12.57 2.58 1.64
C ALA A 45 13.41 3.60 2.43
N ARG A 46 12.76 4.61 3.01
CA ARG A 46 13.37 5.62 3.89
C ARG A 46 13.63 5.11 5.32
N GLY A 47 13.25 3.87 5.64
CA GLY A 47 13.50 3.23 6.94
C GLY A 47 12.35 3.32 7.94
N TYR A 48 11.23 3.98 7.59
CA TYR A 48 10.03 3.99 8.42
C TYR A 48 9.31 2.63 8.39
N LYS A 49 8.51 2.34 9.42
CA LYS A 49 7.74 1.09 9.51
C LYS A 49 6.35 1.37 10.09
N ILE A 50 5.34 0.76 9.49
CA ILE A 50 3.97 0.78 10.01
C ILE A 50 3.81 -0.39 10.97
N GLN A 51 3.24 -0.11 12.15
CA GLN A 51 2.93 -1.10 13.17
C GLN A 51 1.46 -1.52 13.08
N ASN A 52 1.12 -2.63 13.74
CA ASN A 52 -0.27 -3.03 13.87
C ASN A 52 -1.05 -2.04 14.74
N VAL A 53 -2.37 -2.00 14.55
CA VAL A 53 -3.29 -1.21 15.38
C VAL A 53 -3.16 -1.64 16.84
N SER A 54 -3.08 -0.67 17.74
CA SER A 54 -2.95 -0.85 19.18
C SER A 54 -4.10 -0.20 19.92
N LEU A 55 -4.71 -0.92 20.87
CA LEU A 55 -5.83 -0.43 21.68
C LEU A 55 -5.49 0.84 22.48
N GLU A 56 -4.23 0.95 22.93
CA GLU A 56 -3.79 2.02 23.83
C GLU A 56 -3.19 3.22 23.08
N ARG A 57 -2.69 3.00 21.86
CA ARG A 57 -1.85 3.98 21.15
C ARG A 57 -2.48 4.50 19.87
N SER A 58 -3.29 3.70 19.19
CA SER A 58 -3.90 4.10 17.93
C SER A 58 -5.01 5.12 18.17
N GLN A 59 -5.01 6.18 17.35
CA GLN A 59 -6.04 7.21 17.38
C GLN A 59 -7.19 6.84 16.44
N ALA A 60 -8.35 7.47 16.63
CA ALA A 60 -9.56 7.15 15.85
C ALA A 60 -9.45 7.55 14.37
N LYS A 61 -8.67 8.59 14.06
CA LYS A 61 -8.57 9.17 12.69
C LYS A 61 -7.16 9.57 12.29
N ASP A 62 -6.27 9.78 13.25
CA ASP A 62 -4.91 10.26 13.00
C ASP A 62 -3.91 9.11 12.92
N TRP A 63 -2.86 9.32 12.11
CA TRP A 63 -1.73 8.41 11.93
C TRP A 63 -0.59 8.69 12.91
#